data_AF-A3JIL7-F1
#
_entry.id   AF-A3JIL7-F1
#
_cell.length_a   1.000
_cell.length_b   1.000
_cell.length_c   1.000
_cell.angle_alpha   90.00
_cell.angle_beta   90.00
_cell.angle_gamma   90.00
#
_symmetry.space_group_name_H-M   'P 1'
#
loop_
_entity.id
_entity.type
_entity.pdbx_description
1 polymer ?
#
loop_
_entity_poly.entity_id
_entity_poly.type
_entity_poly.pdbx_seq_one_letter_code
_entity_poly.pdbx_strand_id
1 'polypeptide(L)'
;MPLNSLTSAEGETLLKVTRHIFPHDTLEDAVYALVVRDLDVASPLLPDGVRELNQLAGGNWAGLDETEQFRHVEAMAKTPFFEKIRSTAVVSLYNNELAFAHFGYEGAIGDGGYVNAGFDDLDWLPDPKPEDSGINPR
;
A
#
# COMPACT_ATOMS: atom_id res chain seq x y z
N MET A 1 -3.02 11.88 -10.62
CA MET A 1 -2.27 13.00 -9.99
C MET A 1 -0.98 13.20 -10.76
N PRO A 2 -0.54 14.43 -11.04
CA PRO A 2 0.73 14.65 -11.72
C PRO A 2 1.91 14.25 -10.82
N LEU A 3 2.92 13.61 -11.40
CA LEU A 3 4.22 13.34 -10.78
C LEU A 3 5.14 14.54 -10.99
N ASN A 4 6.06 14.80 -10.05
CA ASN A 4 6.95 15.95 -10.05
C ASN A 4 8.35 15.59 -10.58
N SER A 5 8.89 14.44 -10.16
CA SER A 5 10.27 14.02 -10.47
C SER A 5 10.31 12.78 -11.36
N LEU A 6 9.35 11.86 -11.17
CA LEU A 6 9.23 10.62 -11.91
C LEU A 6 8.47 10.83 -13.23
N THR A 7 8.92 10.12 -14.27
CA THR A 7 8.15 9.95 -15.50
C THR A 7 6.95 9.01 -15.29
N SER A 8 5.97 9.05 -16.20
CA SER A 8 4.83 8.13 -16.15
C SER A 8 5.26 6.65 -16.19
N ALA A 9 6.29 6.32 -16.97
CA ALA A 9 6.79 4.94 -17.10
C ALA A 9 7.48 4.45 -15.81
N GLU A 10 8.23 5.33 -15.13
CA GLU A 10 8.80 5.03 -13.81
C GLU A 10 7.70 4.86 -12.77
N GLY A 11 6.68 5.73 -12.79
CA GLY A 11 5.52 5.60 -11.92
C GLY A 11 4.76 4.28 -12.11
N GLU A 12 4.52 3.87 -13.35
CA GLU A 12 3.87 2.57 -13.66
C GLU A 12 4.73 1.40 -13.18
N THR A 13 6.05 1.47 -13.39
CA THR A 13 6.98 0.44 -12.91
C THR A 13 6.92 0.32 -11.39
N LEU A 14 7.00 1.43 -10.65
CA LEU A 14 6.92 1.44 -9.20
C LEU A 14 5.56 0.95 -8.69
N LEU A 15 4.47 1.28 -9.37
CA LEU A 15 3.13 0.75 -9.05
C LEU A 15 3.12 -0.78 -9.12
N LYS A 16 3.58 -1.35 -10.24
CA LYS A 16 3.65 -2.82 -10.42
C LYS A 16 4.58 -3.47 -9.41
N VAL A 17 5.76 -2.91 -9.15
CA VAL A 17 6.66 -3.41 -8.09
C VAL A 17 5.94 -3.41 -6.74
N THR A 18 5.22 -2.34 -6.42
CA THR A 18 4.48 -2.24 -5.15
C THR A 18 3.40 -3.32 -5.03
N ARG A 19 2.68 -3.64 -6.12
CA ARG A 19 1.72 -4.75 -6.15
C ARG A 19 2.38 -6.11 -5.90
N HIS A 20 3.59 -6.34 -6.42
CA HIS A 20 4.36 -7.57 -6.12
C HIS A 20 4.77 -7.65 -4.65
N ILE A 21 5.10 -6.52 -4.02
CA ILE A 21 5.50 -6.49 -2.60
C ILE A 21 4.29 -6.65 -1.66
N PHE A 22 3.17 -6.01 -2.01
CA PHE A 22 1.92 -6.03 -1.24
C PHE A 22 0.76 -6.42 -2.15
N PRO A 23 0.60 -7.72 -2.45
CA PRO A 23 -0.42 -8.18 -3.38
C PRO A 23 -1.81 -8.12 -2.73
N HIS A 24 -2.71 -7.32 -3.34
CA HIS A 24 -4.13 -7.25 -3.01
C HIS A 24 -4.94 -7.37 -4.30
N ASP A 25 -5.63 -8.49 -4.48
CA ASP A 25 -6.39 -8.79 -5.70
C ASP A 25 -7.56 -7.83 -5.93
N THR A 26 -8.16 -7.34 -4.84
CA THR A 26 -9.37 -6.50 -4.87
C THR A 26 -9.09 -5.01 -4.70
N LEU A 27 -7.86 -4.63 -4.34
CA LEU A 27 -7.50 -3.24 -4.07
C LEU A 27 -7.21 -2.50 -5.38
N GLU A 28 -7.88 -1.36 -5.55
CA GLU A 28 -7.76 -0.53 -6.76
C GLU A 28 -6.36 0.06 -6.93
N ASP A 29 -5.93 0.20 -8.18
CA ASP A 29 -4.66 0.86 -8.53
C ASP A 29 -4.58 2.31 -8.06
N ALA A 30 -5.72 2.97 -7.83
CA ALA A 30 -5.77 4.31 -7.25
C ALA A 30 -5.10 4.37 -5.85
N VAL A 31 -5.20 3.31 -5.06
CA VAL A 31 -4.56 3.22 -3.73
C VAL A 31 -3.05 3.04 -3.89
N TYR A 32 -2.61 2.22 -4.84
CA TYR A 32 -1.19 2.08 -5.17
C TYR A 32 -0.58 3.35 -5.78
N ALA A 33 -1.37 4.15 -6.50
CA ALA A 33 -0.92 5.44 -7.01
C ALA A 33 -0.57 6.44 -5.89
N LEU A 34 -1.15 6.30 -4.68
CA LEU A 34 -0.74 7.08 -3.51
C LEU A 34 0.69 6.75 -3.08
N VAL A 35 1.08 5.47 -3.15
CA VAL A 35 2.45 5.04 -2.89
C VAL A 35 3.41 5.67 -3.88
N VAL A 36 3.08 5.65 -5.18
CA VAL A 36 3.92 6.24 -6.23
C VAL A 36 4.08 7.75 -6.01
N ARG A 37 3.01 8.45 -5.64
CA ARG A 37 3.06 9.88 -5.30
C ARG A 37 4.01 10.14 -4.13
N ASP A 38 3.93 9.34 -3.08
CA ASP A 38 4.77 9.55 -1.89
C ASP A 38 6.23 9.15 -2.17
N LEU A 39 6.46 8.18 -3.06
CA LEU A 39 7.78 7.83 -3.57
C LEU A 39 8.42 8.96 -4.38
N ASP A 40 7.65 9.61 -5.27
CA ASP A 40 8.07 10.72 -6.14
C ASP A 40 8.73 11.88 -5.36
N VAL A 41 8.31 12.09 -4.10
CA VAL A 41 8.86 13.12 -3.21
C VAL A 41 9.92 12.59 -2.24
N ALA A 42 9.98 11.27 -2.02
CA ALA A 42 10.71 10.69 -0.90
C ALA A 42 12.15 10.27 -1.21
N SER A 43 12.54 10.11 -2.49
CA SER A 43 13.95 9.83 -2.83
C SER A 43 14.30 10.11 -4.29
N PRO A 44 15.44 10.79 -4.55
CA PRO A 44 15.99 10.91 -5.91
C PRO A 44 16.62 9.62 -6.44
N LEU A 45 16.72 8.55 -5.64
CA LEU A 45 17.34 7.27 -6.03
C LEU A 45 16.41 6.39 -6.88
N LEU A 46 15.12 6.73 -6.97
CA LEU A 46 14.12 5.88 -7.62
C LEU A 46 14.29 5.74 -9.14
N PRO A 47 14.59 6.81 -9.91
CA PRO A 47 14.89 6.67 -11.34
C PRO A 47 16.04 5.70 -11.63
N ASP A 48 17.10 5.74 -10.80
CA ASP A 48 18.26 4.88 -10.97
C ASP A 48 17.92 3.41 -10.68
N GLY A 49 17.17 3.14 -9.62
CA GLY A 49 16.69 1.79 -9.31
C GLY A 49 15.74 1.23 -10.38
N VAL A 50 14.83 2.05 -10.92
CA VAL A 50 13.97 1.65 -12.05
C VAL A 50 14.81 1.33 -13.29
N ARG A 51 15.85 2.12 -13.56
CA ARG A 51 16.76 1.88 -14.69
C ARG A 51 17.53 0.56 -14.51
N GLU A 52 18.05 0.29 -13.33
CA GLU A 52 18.75 -0.97 -13.02
C GLU A 52 17.81 -2.18 -13.14
N LEU A 53 16.60 -2.09 -12.59
CA LEU A 53 15.57 -3.13 -12.73
C LEU A 53 15.27 -3.43 -14.21
N ASN A 54 15.06 -2.39 -15.01
CA ASN A 54 14.84 -2.52 -16.45
C ASN A 54 16.04 -3.15 -17.17
N GLN A 55 17.28 -2.78 -16.82
CA GLN A 55 18.48 -3.37 -17.41
C GLN A 55 18.60 -4.87 -17.08
N LEU A 56 18.37 -5.26 -15.83
CA LEU A 56 18.39 -6.67 -15.42
C LEU A 56 17.31 -7.49 -16.12
N ALA A 57 16.17 -6.87 -16.45
CA ALA A 57 15.07 -7.47 -17.19
C ALA A 57 15.24 -7.46 -18.72
N GLY A 58 16.37 -6.96 -19.26
CA GLY A 58 16.59 -6.88 -20.70
C GLY A 58 15.91 -5.70 -21.40
N GLY A 59 15.43 -4.71 -20.65
CA GLY A 59 15.02 -3.39 -21.16
C GLY A 59 13.69 -2.87 -20.61
N ASN A 60 12.66 -3.72 -20.54
CA ASN A 60 11.33 -3.33 -20.08
C ASN A 60 10.78 -4.37 -19.09
N TRP A 61 11.10 -4.19 -17.82
CA TRP A 61 10.63 -5.08 -16.76
C TRP A 61 9.09 -5.10 -16.65
N ALA A 62 8.44 -3.95 -16.79
CA ALA A 62 6.99 -3.82 -16.67
C ALA A 62 6.20 -4.51 -17.79
N GLY A 63 6.87 -4.94 -18.86
CA GLY A 63 6.32 -5.72 -19.97
C GLY A 63 6.56 -7.22 -19.90
N LEU A 64 7.30 -7.70 -18.88
CA LEU A 64 7.45 -9.14 -18.61
C LEU A 64 6.12 -9.74 -18.11
N ASP A 65 5.99 -11.06 -18.19
CA ASP A 65 4.91 -11.76 -17.49
C ASP A 65 5.07 -11.65 -15.96
N GLU A 66 3.98 -11.91 -15.24
CA GLU A 66 3.93 -11.71 -13.79
C GLU A 66 4.93 -12.60 -13.01
N THR A 67 5.24 -13.79 -13.53
CA THR A 67 6.18 -14.71 -12.88
C THR A 67 7.61 -14.17 -12.99
N GLU A 68 8.01 -13.72 -14.18
CA GLU A 68 9.32 -13.10 -14.37
C GLU A 68 9.42 -11.76 -13.65
N GLN A 69 8.35 -10.96 -13.63
CA GLN A 69 8.31 -9.74 -12.83
C GLN A 69 8.61 -10.03 -11.36
N PHE A 70 7.91 -11.00 -10.77
CA PHE A 70 8.10 -11.41 -9.38
C PHE A 70 9.53 -11.90 -9.12
N ARG A 71 10.10 -12.71 -10.02
CA ARG A 71 11.48 -13.21 -9.90
C ARG A 71 12.50 -12.08 -9.76
N HIS A 72 12.33 -11.00 -10.53
CA HIS A 72 13.17 -9.81 -10.40
C HIS A 72 12.94 -9.05 -9.09
N VAL A 73 11.67 -8.92 -8.65
CA VAL A 73 11.33 -8.27 -7.37
C VAL A 73 11.91 -9.03 -6.18
N GLU A 74 11.80 -10.36 -6.19
CA GLU A 74 12.40 -11.24 -5.18
C GLU A 74 13.93 -11.10 -5.16
N ALA A 75 14.57 -11.09 -6.32
CA ALA A 75 16.02 -10.95 -6.42
C ALA A 75 16.54 -9.62 -5.84
N MET A 76 15.76 -8.54 -5.94
CA MET A 76 16.15 -7.22 -5.41
C MET A 76 15.74 -6.97 -3.95
N ALA A 77 15.14 -7.94 -3.25
CA ALA A 77 14.54 -7.76 -1.91
C ALA A 77 15.50 -7.22 -0.84
N LYS A 78 16.82 -7.38 -1.01
CA LYS A 78 17.85 -6.91 -0.06
C LYS A 78 18.50 -5.59 -0.46
N THR A 79 17.99 -4.93 -1.50
CA THR A 79 18.54 -3.67 -2.00
C THR A 79 17.94 -2.46 -1.28
N PRO A 80 18.66 -1.33 -1.20
CA PRO A 80 18.09 -0.07 -0.72
C PRO A 80 16.90 0.41 -1.55
N PHE A 81 16.87 0.11 -2.85
CA PHE A 81 15.75 0.43 -3.74
C PHE A 81 14.46 -0.28 -3.30
N PHE A 82 14.53 -1.60 -3.09
CA PHE A 82 13.41 -2.38 -2.59
C PHE A 82 12.94 -1.88 -1.21
N GLU A 83 13.88 -1.69 -0.27
CA GLU A 83 13.52 -1.23 1.07
C GLU A 83 12.86 0.14 1.05
N LYS A 84 13.27 1.04 0.14
CA LYS A 84 12.62 2.34 -0.01
C LYS A 84 11.17 2.20 -0.48
N ILE A 85 10.91 1.36 -1.48
CA ILE A 85 9.55 1.08 -1.95
C ILE A 85 8.72 0.46 -0.83
N ARG A 86 9.23 -0.59 -0.18
CA ARG A 86 8.54 -1.32 0.89
C ARG A 86 8.19 -0.42 2.09
N SER A 87 9.15 0.35 2.58
CA SER A 87 8.98 1.22 3.74
C SER A 87 8.04 2.40 3.48
N THR A 88 7.99 2.94 2.27
CA THR A 88 6.98 3.94 1.90
C THR A 88 5.61 3.28 1.71
N ALA A 89 5.54 2.17 0.99
CA ALA A 89 4.28 1.48 0.68
C ALA A 89 3.53 1.02 1.94
N VAL A 90 4.21 0.47 2.95
CA VAL A 90 3.54 0.02 4.18
C VAL A 90 2.81 1.15 4.92
N VAL A 91 3.20 2.41 4.74
CA VAL A 91 2.50 3.54 5.32
C VAL A 91 1.44 4.05 4.34
N SER A 92 1.85 4.41 3.13
CA SER A 92 0.97 5.08 2.16
C SER A 92 -0.19 4.19 1.70
N LEU A 93 0.03 2.88 1.59
CA LEU A 93 -0.99 1.94 1.10
C LEU A 93 -2.10 1.71 2.12
N TYR A 94 -1.77 1.67 3.42
CA TYR A 94 -2.73 1.29 4.48
C TYR A 94 -3.26 2.47 5.27
N ASN A 95 -2.61 3.64 5.23
CA ASN A 95 -3.01 4.82 6.00
C ASN A 95 -3.66 5.89 5.11
N ASN A 96 -4.77 5.54 4.48
CA ASN A 96 -5.56 6.46 3.65
C ASN A 96 -7.03 6.02 3.59
N GLU A 97 -7.93 6.97 3.32
CA GLU A 97 -9.39 6.75 3.30
C GLU A 97 -9.85 5.69 2.28
N LEU A 98 -9.16 5.55 1.13
CA LEU A 98 -9.52 4.53 0.13
C LEU A 98 -9.22 3.12 0.66
N ALA A 99 -8.08 2.94 1.32
CA ALA A 99 -7.73 1.68 1.95
C ALA A 99 -8.65 1.38 3.13
N PHE A 100 -8.98 2.39 3.94
CA PHE A 100 -9.94 2.27 5.04
C PHE A 100 -11.30 1.79 4.54
N ALA A 101 -11.86 2.45 3.53
CA ALA A 101 -13.12 2.05 2.90
C ALA A 101 -13.04 0.63 2.30
N HIS A 102 -11.91 0.25 1.70
CA HIS A 102 -11.73 -1.08 1.12
C HIS A 102 -11.67 -2.20 2.18
N PHE A 103 -10.94 -1.96 3.27
CA PHE A 103 -10.72 -2.96 4.33
C PHE A 103 -11.75 -2.89 5.45
N GLY A 104 -12.75 -2.00 5.36
CA GLY A 104 -13.78 -1.83 6.39
C GLY A 104 -13.30 -1.16 7.68
N TYR A 105 -12.18 -0.42 7.61
CA TYR A 105 -11.74 0.42 8.72
C TYR A 105 -12.45 1.78 8.63
N GLU A 106 -12.98 2.26 9.75
CA GLU A 106 -13.69 3.56 9.78
C GLU A 106 -12.72 4.76 9.81
N GLY A 107 -11.44 4.53 10.09
CA GLY A 107 -10.43 5.59 10.20
C GLY A 107 -10.61 6.48 11.43
N ALA A 108 -10.01 7.66 11.42
CA ALA A 108 -10.02 8.59 12.55
C ALA A 108 -11.21 9.59 12.50
N ILE A 109 -12.43 9.09 12.28
CA ILE A 109 -13.63 9.95 12.24
C ILE A 109 -14.07 10.27 13.68
N GLY A 110 -13.86 11.52 14.09
CA GLY A 110 -14.38 12.05 15.35
C GLY A 110 -13.48 11.82 16.56
N ASP A 111 -13.39 12.83 17.42
CA ASP A 111 -12.69 12.83 18.70
C ASP A 111 -13.43 12.05 19.81
N GLY A 112 -14.53 11.37 19.48
CA GLY A 112 -15.36 10.57 20.41
C GLY A 112 -14.81 9.18 20.73
N GLY A 113 -13.71 8.76 20.09
CA GLY A 113 -13.14 7.42 20.24
C GLY A 113 -14.02 6.32 19.62
N TYR A 114 -13.68 5.05 19.86
CA TYR A 114 -14.32 3.92 19.19
C TYR A 114 -15.69 3.51 19.78
N VAL A 115 -16.12 4.14 20.89
CA VAL A 115 -17.37 3.77 21.61
C VAL A 115 -18.60 3.83 20.70
N ASN A 116 -18.65 4.79 19.77
CA ASN A 116 -19.74 4.94 18.79
C ASN A 116 -19.26 4.78 17.33
N ALA A 117 -18.07 4.20 17.14
CA ALA A 117 -17.40 4.05 15.85
C ALA A 117 -16.87 2.60 15.72
N GLY A 118 -17.79 1.65 15.91
CA GLY A 118 -17.57 0.25 15.58
C GLY A 118 -16.63 -0.56 16.46
N PHE A 119 -16.26 -0.12 17.67
CA PHE A 119 -15.45 -0.95 18.59
C PHE A 119 -16.07 -2.34 18.83
N ASP A 120 -17.39 -2.35 18.98
CA ASP A 120 -18.19 -3.52 19.32
C ASP A 120 -18.97 -4.09 18.10
N ASP A 121 -18.72 -3.61 16.88
CA ASP A 121 -19.38 -4.08 15.65
C ASP A 121 -18.76 -5.39 15.15
N LEU A 122 -18.71 -6.40 16.03
CA LEU A 122 -18.08 -7.68 15.76
C LEU A 122 -19.11 -8.70 15.25
N ASP A 123 -19.14 -8.94 13.94
CA ASP A 123 -20.05 -9.95 13.34
C ASP A 123 -19.71 -11.41 13.72
N TRP A 124 -18.55 -11.64 14.34
CA TRP A 124 -17.98 -12.97 14.60
C TRP A 124 -18.13 -13.43 16.06
N LEU A 125 -18.60 -12.57 16.95
CA LEU A 125 -18.90 -12.89 18.35
C LEU A 125 -20.37 -12.59 18.65
N PRO A 126 -21.07 -13.46 19.41
CA PRO A 126 -22.37 -13.08 19.93
C PRO A 126 -22.24 -11.93 20.92
N ASP A 127 -23.30 -11.12 21.02
CA ASP A 127 -23.38 -10.06 22.02
C ASP A 127 -23.10 -10.61 23.43
N PRO A 128 -22.26 -9.92 24.22
CA PRO A 128 -22.01 -10.32 25.60
C PRO A 128 -23.29 -10.24 26.42
N LYS A 129 -23.40 -11.07 27.46
CA LYS A 129 -24.52 -10.97 28.39
C LYS A 129 -24.48 -9.64 29.14
N PRO A 130 -25.63 -9.09 29.56
CA PRO A 130 -25.69 -7.81 30.25
C PRO A 130 -24.82 -7.73 31.52
N GLU A 131 -24.65 -8.84 32.23
CA GLU A 131 -23.80 -8.96 33.43
C GLU A 131 -22.29 -8.93 33.13
N ASP A 132 -21.91 -9.29 31.91
CA ASP A 132 -20.55 -9.29 31.40
C ASP A 132 -20.23 -8.01 30.60
N SER A 133 -21.24 -7.16 30.35
CA SER A 133 -21.09 -5.89 29.64
C SER A 133 -20.56 -4.77 30.55
N GLY A 134 -19.64 -3.96 30.05
CA GLY A 134 -19.18 -2.75 30.72
C GLY A 134 -20.25 -1.64 30.78
N ILE A 135 -19.99 -0.60 31.58
CA ILE A 135 -20.84 0.60 31.62
C ILE A 135 -20.70 1.33 30.28
N ASN A 136 -21.79 1.48 29.53
CA ASN A 136 -21.82 2.33 28.34
C ASN A 136 -21.76 3.82 28.75
N PRO A 137 -20.67 4.54 28.46
CA PRO A 137 -20.55 5.95 28.78
C PRO A 137 -21.35 6.75 27.73
N ARG A 138 -22.66 6.91 27.97
CA ARG A 138 -23.48 7.86 27.20
C ARG A 138 -23.10 9.30 27.47
#